data_AF-A0A518CIE7-F1
#
_entry.id   AF-A0A518CIE7-F1
#
_cell.length_a   1.000
_cell.length_b   1.000
_cell.length_c   1.000
_cell.angle_alpha   90.00
_cell.angle_beta   90.00
_cell.angle_gamma   90.00
#
_symmetry.space_group_name_H-M   'P 1'
#
loop_
_entity.id
_entity.type
_entity.pdbx_description
1 polymer ?
#
loop_
_entity_poly.entity_id
_entity_poly.type
_entity_poly.pdbx_seq_one_letter_code
_entity_poly.pdbx_strand_id
1 'polypeptide(L)'
;MKIKGAAEQNDFAAEVLLPRPGGESLRLRIRPLPLGFQRRLQEHGLEMPLPPRRVARDSNGKPLRDERGDAVFSVNEQDRDYRLAIDLFHQRVAVLIVAEGLQGDPDVEFESKPPEGAESDWCAYADTLYQELEAARFRAGDLLYLCQEIGKLSNLFDQHVEQSERRFFTERGASTIT
;
A
#
# COMPACT_ATOMS: atom_id res chain seq x y z
N MET A 1 -15.78 -21.52 -4.04
CA MET A 1 -17.22 -21.26 -3.79
C MET A 1 -17.94 -21.32 -5.13
N LYS A 2 -19.18 -21.85 -5.19
CA LYS A 2 -20.00 -21.78 -6.42
C LYS A 2 -21.14 -20.80 -6.16
N ILE A 3 -21.23 -19.73 -6.94
CA ILE A 3 -22.38 -18.83 -6.89
C ILE A 3 -23.37 -19.33 -7.93
N LYS A 4 -24.55 -19.78 -7.48
CA LYS A 4 -25.60 -20.32 -8.36
C LYS A 4 -25.13 -21.46 -9.29
N GLY A 5 -24.20 -22.30 -8.81
CA GLY A 5 -23.74 -23.48 -9.55
C GLY A 5 -22.70 -23.21 -10.66
N ALA A 6 -22.44 -21.95 -11.01
CA ALA A 6 -21.36 -21.57 -11.92
C ALA A 6 -20.05 -21.34 -11.14
N ALA A 7 -18.93 -21.74 -11.75
CA ALA A 7 -17.64 -21.21 -11.35
C ALA A 7 -17.60 -19.75 -11.82
N GLU A 8 -17.40 -18.83 -10.88
CA GLU A 8 -17.27 -17.42 -11.18
C GLU A 8 -16.03 -17.22 -12.04
N GLN A 9 -16.19 -16.61 -13.22
CA GLN A 9 -15.07 -16.28 -14.10
C GLN A 9 -14.35 -15.06 -13.51
N ASN A 10 -13.15 -15.29 -12.98
CA ASN A 10 -12.28 -14.29 -12.34
C ASN A 10 -11.61 -13.33 -13.34
N ASP A 11 -12.28 -13.00 -14.45
CA ASP A 11 -11.73 -12.17 -15.54
C ASP A 11 -12.03 -10.67 -15.39
N PHE A 12 -12.51 -10.26 -14.22
CA PHE A 12 -12.77 -8.85 -13.95
C PHE A 12 -11.47 -8.04 -14.03
N ALA A 13 -11.43 -7.11 -14.98
CA ALA A 13 -10.28 -6.25 -15.23
C ALA A 13 -10.79 -4.86 -15.67
N ALA A 14 -10.00 -3.84 -15.38
CA ALA A 14 -10.24 -2.48 -15.84
C ALA A 14 -9.06 -1.96 -16.66
N GLU A 15 -9.33 -1.04 -17.57
CA GLU A 15 -8.27 -0.33 -18.29
C GLU A 15 -7.98 1.01 -17.61
N VAL A 16 -6.70 1.34 -17.49
CA VAL A 16 -6.23 2.63 -16.99
C VAL A 16 -5.26 3.24 -17.99
N LEU A 17 -5.24 4.57 -18.06
CA LEU A 17 -4.38 5.31 -18.97
C LEU A 17 -3.41 6.17 -18.16
N LEU A 18 -2.10 5.90 -18.30
CA LEU A 18 -1.06 6.70 -17.67
C LEU A 18 -0.55 7.76 -18.65
N PRO A 19 -0.71 9.06 -18.37
CA PRO A 19 -0.22 10.11 -19.25
C PRO A 19 1.32 10.13 -19.28
N ARG A 20 1.91 10.19 -20.47
CA ARG A 20 3.36 10.34 -20.67
C ARG A 20 3.70 11.76 -21.14
N PRO A 21 4.91 12.27 -20.85
CA PRO A 21 5.32 13.62 -21.26
C PRO A 21 5.24 13.91 -22.76
N GLY A 22 5.30 12.86 -23.60
CA GLY A 22 5.17 12.97 -25.05
C GLY A 22 3.73 13.18 -25.55
N GLY A 23 2.73 13.23 -24.66
CA GLY A 23 1.31 13.34 -25.01
C GLY A 23 0.63 11.99 -25.27
N GLU A 24 1.41 10.94 -25.50
CA GLU A 24 0.93 9.56 -25.54
C GLU A 24 0.52 9.08 -24.15
N SER A 25 -0.42 8.13 -24.10
CA SER A 25 -0.82 7.47 -22.85
C SER A 25 -0.43 6.01 -22.89
N LEU A 26 0.18 5.50 -21.82
CA LEU A 26 0.38 4.07 -21.65
C LEU A 26 -0.93 3.46 -21.15
N ARG A 27 -1.51 2.59 -21.98
CA ARG A 27 -2.71 1.82 -21.62
C ARG A 27 -2.28 0.58 -20.86
N LEU A 28 -2.91 0.35 -19.71
CA LEU A 28 -2.67 -0.83 -18.88
C LEU A 28 -3.99 -1.48 -18.50
N ARG A 29 -4.00 -2.80 -18.36
CA ARG A 29 -5.10 -3.62 -17.89
C ARG A 29 -4.82 -4.11 -16.48
N ILE A 30 -5.53 -3.54 -15.51
CA ILE A 30 -5.41 -3.91 -14.10
C ILE A 30 -6.50 -4.89 -13.66
N ARG A 31 -6.18 -5.71 -12.65
CA ARG A 31 -7.09 -6.67 -12.00
C ARG A 31 -7.22 -6.38 -10.50
N PRO A 32 -8.33 -6.79 -9.86
CA PRO A 32 -8.46 -6.67 -8.42
C PRO A 32 -7.44 -7.57 -7.72
N LEU A 33 -7.02 -7.16 -6.54
CA LEU A 33 -6.17 -7.97 -5.68
C LEU A 33 -6.93 -9.21 -5.21
N PRO A 34 -6.28 -10.37 -5.12
CA PRO A 34 -6.92 -11.56 -4.59
C PRO A 34 -7.20 -11.42 -3.09
N LEU A 35 -8.22 -12.15 -2.63
CA LEU A 35 -8.59 -12.19 -1.22
C LEU A 35 -7.41 -12.65 -0.36
N GLY A 36 -7.12 -11.91 0.71
CA GLY A 36 -6.03 -12.23 1.62
C GLY A 36 -4.65 -11.80 1.14
N PHE A 37 -4.54 -11.00 0.06
CA PHE A 37 -3.28 -10.46 -0.44
C PHE A 37 -2.39 -9.88 0.69
N GLN A 38 -2.93 -8.97 1.50
CA GLN A 38 -2.18 -8.35 2.61
C GLN A 38 -1.69 -9.37 3.65
N ARG A 39 -2.52 -10.36 3.97
CA ARG A 39 -2.15 -11.44 4.89
C ARG A 39 -1.00 -12.28 4.32
N ARG A 40 -1.05 -12.60 3.02
CA ARG A 40 0.03 -13.35 2.35
C ARG A 40 1.35 -12.57 2.41
N LEU A 41 1.34 -11.25 2.20
CA LEU A 41 2.55 -10.43 2.33
C LEU A 41 3.17 -10.52 3.73
N GLN A 42 2.34 -10.50 4.78
CA GLN A 42 2.80 -10.64 6.17
C GLN A 42 3.35 -12.05 6.45
N GLU A 43 2.66 -13.10 5.98
CA GLU A 43 3.12 -14.49 6.09
C GLU A 43 4.46 -14.72 5.37
N HIS A 44 4.76 -13.88 4.38
CA HIS A 44 5.98 -13.86 3.60
C HIS A 44 7.07 -12.91 4.13
N GLY A 45 6.91 -12.40 5.36
CA GLY A 45 7.95 -11.63 6.05
C GLY A 45 8.03 -10.16 5.67
N LEU A 46 7.07 -9.63 4.90
CA LEU A 46 6.94 -8.18 4.69
C LEU A 46 6.29 -7.54 5.93
N GLU A 47 7.12 -7.30 6.94
CA GLU A 47 6.70 -6.75 8.23
C GLU A 47 6.80 -5.24 8.28
N MET A 48 5.80 -4.61 8.91
CA MET A 48 5.83 -3.17 9.15
C MET A 48 6.90 -2.85 10.20
N PRO A 49 7.83 -1.91 9.93
CA PRO A 49 8.84 -1.50 10.90
C PRO A 49 8.20 -1.02 12.21
N LEU A 50 8.83 -1.34 13.33
CA LEU A 50 8.39 -0.85 14.65
C LEU A 50 9.16 0.41 15.03
N PRO A 51 8.49 1.42 15.61
CA PRO A 51 9.17 2.63 16.02
C PRO A 51 10.10 2.36 17.20
N PRO A 52 11.30 2.96 17.22
CA PRO A 52 12.27 2.72 18.28
C PRO A 52 11.76 3.27 19.61
N ARG A 53 12.01 2.50 20.67
CA ARG A 53 11.68 2.87 22.05
C ARG A 53 12.90 3.43 22.74
N ARG A 54 12.73 4.54 23.46
CA ARG A 54 13.77 5.17 24.28
C ARG A 54 13.26 5.31 25.70
N VAL A 55 14.15 5.28 26.68
CA VAL A 55 13.77 5.54 28.07
C VAL A 55 13.39 7.02 28.19
N ALA A 56 12.16 7.28 28.64
CA ALA A 56 11.68 8.63 28.90
C ALA A 56 12.47 9.23 30.07
N ARG A 57 12.90 10.48 29.94
CA ARG A 57 13.73 11.16 30.94
C ARG A 57 13.04 12.44 31.40
N ASP A 58 13.22 12.78 32.67
CA ASP A 58 12.79 14.06 33.24
C ASP A 58 13.65 15.21 32.71
N SER A 59 13.32 16.45 33.09
CA SER A 59 14.08 17.66 32.71
C SER A 59 15.52 17.68 33.23
N ASN A 60 15.86 16.80 34.18
CA ASN A 60 17.22 16.63 34.72
C ASN A 60 17.95 15.43 34.07
N GLY A 61 17.36 14.80 33.06
CA GLY A 61 17.91 13.65 32.35
C GLY A 61 17.80 12.31 33.10
N LYS A 62 17.08 12.23 34.22
CA LYS A 62 16.86 10.99 34.97
C LYS A 62 15.74 10.15 34.33
N PRO A 63 15.87 8.82 34.25
CA PRO A 63 14.79 7.95 33.79
C PRO A 63 13.50 8.17 34.57
N LEU A 64 12.39 8.40 33.86
CA LEU A 64 11.07 8.37 34.44
C LEU A 64 10.73 6.92 34.81
N ARG A 65 10.16 6.75 36.00
CA ARG A 65 9.69 5.46 36.50
C ARG A 65 8.18 5.51 36.69
N ASP A 66 7.51 4.40 36.40
CA ASP A 66 6.08 4.24 36.68
C ASP A 66 5.84 3.95 38.17
N GLU A 67 4.57 3.74 38.55
CA GLU A 67 4.14 3.45 39.92
C GLU A 67 4.71 2.13 40.48
N ARG A 68 5.18 1.23 39.62
CA ARG A 68 5.82 -0.03 39.99
C ARG A 68 7.35 0.09 40.08
N GLY A 69 7.89 1.24 39.71
CA GLY A 69 9.32 1.51 39.68
C GLY A 69 10.00 1.12 38.37
N ASP A 70 9.25 0.71 37.34
CA ASP A 70 9.78 0.32 36.04
C ASP A 70 10.04 1.54 35.15
N ALA A 71 11.03 1.45 34.27
CA ALA A 71 11.37 2.56 33.37
C ALA A 71 10.26 2.80 32.35
N VAL A 72 9.81 4.05 32.25
CA VAL A 72 8.85 4.46 31.22
C VAL A 72 9.57 4.60 29.89
N PHE A 73 9.00 4.04 28.83
CA PHE A 73 9.52 4.18 27.47
C PHE A 73 8.70 5.19 26.68
N SER A 74 9.37 6.07 25.94
CA SER A 74 8.78 6.89 24.90
C SER A 74 9.06 6.28 23.52
N VAL A 75 8.06 6.35 22.65
CA VAL A 75 8.20 5.97 21.24
C VAL A 75 8.73 7.17 20.46
N ASN A 76 9.76 6.96 19.63
CA ASN A 76 10.30 8.02 18.79
C ASN A 76 9.93 7.80 17.31
N GLU A 77 8.75 8.27 16.91
CA GLU A 77 8.30 8.22 15.51
C GLU A 77 9.05 9.19 14.59
N GLN A 78 9.77 10.17 15.16
CA GLN A 78 10.60 11.12 14.41
C GLN A 78 12.01 10.60 14.18
N ASP A 79 12.30 9.37 14.60
CA ASP A 79 13.58 8.74 14.33
C ASP A 79 13.77 8.59 12.81
N ARG A 80 14.92 9.09 12.32
CA ARG A 80 15.20 9.15 10.88
C ARG A 80 15.20 7.76 10.26
N ASP A 81 15.82 6.79 10.91
CA ASP A 81 16.00 5.45 10.35
C ASP A 81 14.67 4.70 10.32
N TYR A 82 13.84 4.90 11.36
CA TYR A 82 12.45 4.42 11.36
C TYR A 82 11.62 5.02 10.22
N ARG A 83 11.73 6.33 9.99
CA ARG A 83 11.00 6.99 8.89
C ARG A 83 11.45 6.51 7.52
N LEU A 84 12.75 6.32 7.32
CA LEU A 84 13.24 5.73 6.07
C LEU A 84 12.77 4.28 5.90
N ALA A 85 12.76 3.50 6.98
CA ALA A 85 12.27 2.12 6.94
C ALA A 85 10.78 2.05 6.62
N ILE A 86 9.95 2.93 7.19
CA ILE A 86 8.51 2.94 6.91
C ILE A 86 8.19 3.40 5.48
N ASP A 87 8.95 4.38 4.96
CA ASP A 87 8.82 4.83 3.58
C ASP A 87 9.17 3.69 2.61
N LEU A 88 10.27 2.98 2.87
CA LEU A 88 10.69 1.82 2.07
C LEU A 88 9.68 0.66 2.16
N PHE A 89 9.13 0.40 3.34
CA PHE A 89 8.07 -0.59 3.52
C PHE A 89 6.84 -0.25 2.66
N HIS A 90 6.35 0.98 2.71
CA HIS A 90 5.21 1.41 1.89
C HIS A 90 5.50 1.34 0.40
N GLN A 91 6.71 1.71 -0.03
CA GLN A 91 7.14 1.55 -1.43
C GLN A 91 7.04 0.08 -1.86
N ARG A 92 7.58 -0.84 -1.07
CA ARG A 92 7.55 -2.29 -1.39
C ARG A 92 6.13 -2.82 -1.48
N VAL A 93 5.26 -2.45 -0.54
CA VAL A 93 3.84 -2.81 -0.58
C VAL A 93 3.18 -2.27 -1.86
N ALA A 94 3.42 -1.01 -2.20
CA ALA A 94 2.85 -0.38 -3.40
C ALA A 94 3.28 -1.10 -4.69
N VAL A 95 4.57 -1.43 -4.80
CA VAL A 95 5.12 -2.17 -5.95
C VAL A 95 4.49 -3.55 -6.07
N LEU A 96 4.35 -4.29 -4.96
CA LEU A 96 3.71 -5.60 -4.96
C LEU A 96 2.23 -5.53 -5.33
N ILE A 97 1.51 -4.50 -4.88
CA ILE A 97 0.12 -4.25 -5.31
C ILE A 97 0.05 -4.06 -6.82
N VAL A 98 0.94 -3.25 -7.38
CA VAL A 98 0.95 -2.98 -8.82
C VAL A 98 1.34 -4.21 -9.62
N ALA A 99 2.37 -4.95 -9.20
CA ALA A 99 2.80 -6.17 -9.87
C ALA A 99 1.68 -7.23 -9.90
N GLU A 100 1.00 -7.44 -8.77
CA GLU A 100 -0.16 -8.35 -8.70
C GLU A 100 -1.32 -7.84 -9.59
N GLY A 101 -1.61 -6.54 -9.52
CA GLY A 101 -2.69 -5.94 -10.32
C GLY A 101 -2.43 -5.99 -11.83
N LEU A 102 -1.17 -5.96 -12.26
CA LEU A 102 -0.77 -6.00 -13.68
C LEU A 102 -0.51 -7.41 -14.21
N GLN A 103 -0.53 -8.46 -13.37
CA GLN A 103 -0.25 -9.84 -13.80
C GLN A 103 -1.18 -10.33 -14.95
N GLY A 104 -2.33 -9.68 -15.12
CA GLY A 104 -3.31 -9.98 -16.15
C GLY A 104 -3.22 -9.16 -17.44
N ASP A 105 -2.26 -8.25 -17.52
CA ASP A 105 -2.03 -7.38 -18.67
C ASP A 105 -1.17 -8.12 -19.72
N PRO A 106 -1.64 -8.29 -20.97
CA PRO A 106 -0.85 -8.95 -22.01
C PRO A 106 0.38 -8.16 -22.47
N ASP A 107 0.41 -6.84 -22.21
CA ASP A 107 1.48 -5.95 -22.66
C ASP A 107 2.53 -5.69 -21.56
N VAL A 108 2.37 -6.30 -20.38
CA VAL A 108 3.30 -6.18 -19.25
C VAL A 108 3.88 -7.55 -18.91
N GLU A 109 5.20 -7.65 -18.92
CA GLU A 109 5.95 -8.81 -18.45
C GLU A 109 7.00 -8.34 -17.43
N PHE A 110 6.99 -8.94 -16.24
CA PHE A 110 8.04 -8.73 -15.24
C PHE A 110 9.13 -9.78 -15.42
N GLU A 111 10.39 -9.35 -15.39
CA GLU A 111 11.53 -10.26 -15.53
C GLU A 111 11.75 -11.05 -14.24
N SER A 112 11.53 -10.39 -13.10
CA SER A 112 11.61 -11.00 -11.78
C SER A 112 10.48 -11.99 -11.54
N LYS A 113 10.83 -13.14 -10.97
CA LYS A 113 9.88 -14.17 -10.57
C LYS A 113 9.58 -14.08 -9.07
N PRO A 114 8.33 -14.31 -8.64
CA PRO A 114 8.00 -14.41 -7.23
C PRO A 114 8.88 -15.45 -6.53
N PRO A 115 9.43 -15.15 -5.35
CA PRO A 115 10.26 -16.10 -4.63
C PRO A 115 9.39 -17.23 -4.07
N GLU A 116 9.89 -18.47 -4.17
CA GLU A 116 9.20 -19.68 -3.69
C GLU A 116 9.90 -20.25 -2.45
N GLY A 117 9.12 -20.83 -1.54
CA GLY A 117 9.63 -21.54 -0.36
C GLY A 117 9.70 -20.73 0.94
N ALA A 118 10.13 -21.39 2.01
CA ALA A 118 10.11 -20.85 3.38
C ALA A 118 11.18 -19.77 3.65
N GLU A 119 12.24 -19.72 2.85
CA GLU A 119 13.31 -18.71 2.93
C GLU A 119 13.17 -17.63 1.84
N SER A 120 11.94 -17.37 1.40
CA SER A 120 11.67 -16.38 0.35
C SER A 120 11.91 -14.95 0.83
N ASP A 121 12.76 -14.21 0.13
CA ASP A 121 13.01 -12.78 0.40
C ASP A 121 12.11 -11.90 -0.46
N TRP A 122 10.91 -11.62 0.06
CA TRP A 122 9.94 -10.75 -0.60
C TRP A 122 10.33 -9.28 -0.59
N CYS A 123 11.23 -8.87 0.30
CA CYS A 123 11.77 -7.51 0.29
C CYS A 123 12.69 -7.31 -0.92
N ALA A 124 13.63 -8.24 -1.13
CA ALA A 124 14.51 -8.21 -2.30
C ALA A 124 13.70 -8.31 -3.60
N TYR A 125 12.68 -9.17 -3.67
CA TYR A 125 11.80 -9.26 -4.83
C TYR A 125 11.09 -7.93 -5.12
N ALA A 126 10.51 -7.27 -4.10
CA ALA A 126 9.86 -5.97 -4.27
C ALA A 126 10.85 -4.88 -4.71
N ASP A 127 12.09 -4.92 -4.22
CA ASP A 127 13.14 -3.98 -4.63
C ASP A 127 13.53 -4.19 -6.10
N THR A 128 13.62 -5.44 -6.59
CA THR A 128 13.88 -5.72 -8.01
C THR A 128 12.71 -5.28 -8.90
N LEU A 129 11.46 -5.55 -8.49
CA LEU A 129 10.29 -5.07 -9.21
C LEU A 129 10.25 -3.54 -9.30
N TYR A 130 10.67 -2.84 -8.25
CA TYR A 130 10.78 -1.38 -8.28
C TYR A 130 11.77 -0.91 -9.36
N GLN A 131 12.94 -1.58 -9.44
CA GLN A 131 13.95 -1.28 -10.46
C GLN A 131 13.44 -1.54 -11.87
N GLU A 132 12.67 -2.62 -12.08
CA GLU A 132 12.03 -2.91 -13.38
C GLU A 132 11.03 -1.82 -13.78
N LEU A 133 10.17 -1.39 -12.84
CA LEU A 133 9.22 -0.29 -13.08
C LEU A 133 9.97 1.02 -13.41
N GLU A 134 11.03 1.33 -12.69
CA GLU A 134 11.86 2.51 -12.95
C GLU A 134 12.55 2.43 -14.33
N ALA A 135 13.09 1.27 -14.71
CA ALA A 135 13.67 1.02 -16.02
C ALA A 135 12.63 1.17 -17.15
N ALA A 136 11.38 0.76 -16.89
CA ALA A 136 10.22 0.98 -17.75
C ALA A 136 9.68 2.43 -17.71
N ARG A 137 10.39 3.35 -17.04
CA ARG A 137 10.08 4.78 -16.92
C ARG A 137 8.79 5.09 -16.16
N PHE A 138 8.34 4.17 -15.30
CA PHE A 138 7.30 4.50 -14.33
C PHE A 138 7.84 5.53 -13.33
N ARG A 139 6.93 6.38 -12.86
CA ARG A 139 7.21 7.43 -11.87
C ARG A 139 6.50 7.12 -10.57
N ALA A 140 6.93 7.76 -9.50
CA ALA A 140 6.25 7.66 -8.20
C ALA A 140 4.75 8.02 -8.28
N GLY A 141 4.39 8.98 -9.14
CA GLY A 141 2.99 9.34 -9.39
C GLY A 141 2.19 8.23 -10.09
N ASP A 142 2.82 7.49 -11.01
CA ASP A 142 2.18 6.36 -11.71
C ASP A 142 1.90 5.23 -10.72
N LEU A 143 2.89 4.92 -9.86
CA LEU A 143 2.78 3.90 -8.83
C LEU A 143 1.63 4.20 -7.88
N LEU A 144 1.55 5.43 -7.37
CA LEU A 144 0.47 5.85 -6.47
C LEU A 144 -0.90 5.79 -7.16
N TYR A 145 -1.00 6.27 -8.39
CA TYR A 145 -2.25 6.25 -9.16
C TYR A 145 -2.73 4.81 -9.39
N LEU A 146 -1.83 3.90 -9.81
CA LEU A 146 -2.17 2.50 -10.01
C LEU A 146 -2.63 1.83 -8.72
N CYS A 147 -1.97 2.08 -7.58
CA CYS A 147 -2.43 1.56 -6.29
C CYS A 147 -3.86 2.03 -5.95
N GLN A 148 -4.19 3.28 -6.26
CA GLN A 148 -5.55 3.80 -6.05
C GLN A 148 -6.56 3.10 -6.94
N GLU A 149 -6.30 2.99 -8.25
CA GLU A 149 -7.20 2.33 -9.18
C GLU A 149 -7.38 0.84 -8.89
N ILE A 150 -6.29 0.13 -8.57
CA ILE A 150 -6.34 -1.28 -8.15
C ILE A 150 -7.13 -1.43 -6.85
N GLY A 151 -6.91 -0.57 -5.86
CA GLY A 151 -7.63 -0.66 -4.60
C GLY A 151 -9.12 -0.30 -4.73
N LYS A 152 -9.50 0.63 -5.62
CA LYS A 152 -10.91 0.87 -5.99
C LYS A 152 -11.52 -0.38 -6.61
N LEU A 153 -10.83 -0.97 -7.59
CA LEU A 153 -11.27 -2.20 -8.26
C LEU A 153 -11.42 -3.38 -7.29
N SER A 154 -10.61 -3.38 -6.23
CA SER A 154 -10.61 -4.38 -5.15
C SER A 154 -11.60 -4.06 -4.02
N ASN A 155 -12.40 -2.99 -4.13
CA ASN A 155 -13.32 -2.48 -3.10
C ASN A 155 -12.64 -2.20 -1.73
N LEU A 156 -11.37 -1.79 -1.73
CA LEU A 156 -10.62 -1.50 -0.50
C LEU A 156 -10.90 -0.08 0.05
N PHE A 157 -11.44 0.83 -0.78
CA PHE A 157 -11.61 2.25 -0.42
C PHE A 157 -13.07 2.70 -0.23
N ASP A 158 -14.06 1.86 -0.59
CA ASP A 158 -15.46 2.29 -0.74
C ASP A 158 -16.22 2.59 0.55
N GLN A 159 -15.68 2.32 1.73
CA GLN A 159 -16.40 2.62 2.99
C GLN A 159 -16.10 4.01 3.58
N HIS A 160 -15.05 4.71 3.14
CA HIS A 160 -14.67 6.02 3.71
C HIS A 160 -14.88 7.21 2.76
N VAL A 161 -14.85 7.00 1.43
CA VAL A 161 -15.03 8.09 0.47
C VAL A 161 -16.51 8.53 0.39
N GLU A 162 -17.48 7.60 0.34
CA GLU A 162 -18.91 7.95 0.40
C GLU A 162 -19.28 8.70 1.69
N GLN A 163 -18.65 8.36 2.84
CA GLN A 163 -18.91 9.05 4.10
C GLN A 163 -18.32 10.46 4.16
N SER A 164 -17.20 10.69 3.46
CA SER A 164 -16.54 12.00 3.39
C SER A 164 -17.29 12.95 2.46
N GLU A 165 -17.79 12.44 1.33
CA GLU A 165 -18.61 13.23 0.40
C GLU A 165 -19.98 13.59 1.00
N ARG A 166 -20.65 12.66 1.71
CA ARG A 166 -21.92 12.98 2.39
C ARG A 166 -21.79 14.11 3.41
N ARG A 167 -20.70 14.18 4.18
CA ARG A 167 -20.49 15.27 5.16
C ARG A 167 -20.32 16.63 4.48
N PHE A 168 -19.59 16.68 3.37
CA PHE A 168 -19.39 17.91 2.61
C PHE A 168 -20.67 18.46 1.98
N PHE A 169 -21.57 17.59 1.52
CA PHE A 169 -22.83 18.03 0.90
C PHE A 169 -23.98 18.28 1.90
N THR A 170 -23.89 17.78 3.14
CA THR A 170 -24.95 17.98 4.14
C THR A 170 -24.77 19.29 4.93
N GLU A 171 -23.55 19.80 5.11
CA GLU A 171 -23.30 21.01 5.92
C GLU A 171 -23.56 22.34 5.20
N ARG A 172 -23.71 22.36 3.87
CA ARG A 172 -24.02 23.59 3.11
C ARG A 172 -25.52 23.91 2.99
N GLY A 173 -26.40 23.05 3.48
CA GLY A 173 -27.86 23.20 3.37
C GLY A 173 -28.56 23.82 4.58
N ALA A 174 -27.86 24.04 5.70
CA ALA A 174 -28.50 24.40 6.98
C ALA A 174 -28.07 25.78 7.52
N SER A 175 -27.91 26.76 6.65
CA SER A 175 -27.80 28.17 7.05
C SER A 175 -28.77 29.04 6.25
N THR A 176 -30.06 28.82 6.48
CA THR A 176 -31.08 29.82 6.24
C THR A 176 -31.35 30.50 7.57
N ILE A 177 -30.71 31.65 7.78
CA ILE A 177 -30.94 32.52 8.93
C ILE A 177 -32.28 33.24 8.68
N THR A 178 -33.25 32.96 9.55
CA THR A 178 -34.44 33.78 9.84
C THR A 178 -34.08 35.08 10.55
#